data_AF-A0A0S7XW50-F1
#
_entry.id   AF-A0A0S7XW50-F1
#
_cell.length_a   1.000
_cell.length_b   1.000
_cell.length_c   1.000
_cell.angle_alpha   90.00
_cell.angle_beta   90.00
_cell.angle_gamma   90.00
#
_symmetry.space_group_name_H-M   'P 1'
#
loop_
_entity.id
_entity.type
_entity.pdbx_description
1 polymer ?
#
loop_
_entity_poly.entity_id
_entity_poly.type
_entity_poly.pdbx_seq_one_letter_code
_entity_poly.pdbx_strand_id
1 'polypeptide(L)'
;MSRHILGSAETANGSYPSAGITVYGGRSTFVAYGTWDGATVTLEMSPDGGTTWIAIGSDTTFTADGVGNTEFGWDSQNPILVRATVSSVGTTSLTMVWYNESRG
;
A
#
# COMPACT_ATOMS: atom_id res chain seq x y z
N MET A 1 12.13 -5.98 10.80
CA MET A 1 11.07 -5.86 9.78
C MET A 1 9.74 -5.78 10.49
N SER A 2 8.95 -4.74 10.22
CA SER A 2 7.59 -4.57 10.76
C SER A 2 6.56 -4.98 9.71
N ARG A 3 5.45 -5.59 10.16
CA ARG A 3 4.31 -5.97 9.31
C ARG A 3 3.13 -5.06 9.62
N HIS A 4 2.54 -4.48 8.58
CA HIS A 4 1.34 -3.65 8.65
C HIS A 4 0.27 -4.26 7.75
N ILE A 5 -0.93 -4.44 8.27
CA ILE A 5 -2.10 -4.79 7.45
C ILE A 5 -2.69 -3.47 6.99
N LEU A 6 -2.66 -3.22 5.69
CA LEU A 6 -3.24 -2.01 5.11
C LEU A 6 -4.75 -2.13 5.01
N GLY A 7 -5.25 -3.31 4.61
CA GLY A 7 -6.67 -3.67 4.60
C GLY A 7 -6.84 -5.18 4.63
N SER A 8 -8.01 -5.65 5.07
CA SER A 8 -8.30 -7.07 5.31
C SER A 8 -9.74 -7.38 4.95
N ALA A 9 -9.91 -8.26 3.95
CA ALA A 9 -11.20 -8.58 3.35
C ALA A 9 -11.91 -7.35 2.79
N GLU A 10 -11.16 -6.50 2.08
CA GLU A 10 -11.72 -5.30 1.46
C GLU A 10 -12.65 -5.67 0.30
N THR A 11 -13.91 -5.26 0.43
CA THR A 11 -15.02 -5.52 -0.50
C THR A 11 -15.59 -4.25 -1.11
N ALA A 12 -14.91 -3.11 -0.94
CA ALA A 12 -15.35 -1.82 -1.45
C ALA A 12 -14.19 -1.05 -2.07
N ASN A 13 -14.53 -0.10 -2.94
CA ASN A 13 -13.56 0.87 -3.43
C ASN A 13 -13.17 1.81 -2.28
N GLY A 14 -11.90 2.16 -2.19
CA GLY A 14 -11.41 3.06 -1.15
C GLY A 14 -9.90 3.00 -0.99
N SER A 15 -9.39 3.78 -0.04
CA SER A 15 -7.97 3.77 0.32
C SER A 15 -7.79 3.29 1.75
N TYR A 16 -6.76 2.47 1.97
CA TYR A 16 -6.61 1.62 3.15
C TYR A 16 -5.17 1.61 3.68
N PRO A 17 -4.93 1.98 4.94
CA PRO A 17 -5.83 2.83 5.72
C PRO A 17 -5.98 4.19 5.02
N SER A 18 -7.14 4.84 5.14
CA SER A 18 -7.40 6.10 4.44
C SER A 18 -6.42 7.22 4.82
N ALA A 19 -5.99 7.23 6.08
CA ALA A 19 -4.98 8.15 6.62
C ALA A 19 -3.53 7.74 6.29
N GLY A 20 -3.32 6.54 5.75
CA GLY A 20 -1.99 5.95 5.53
C GLY A 20 -1.27 5.51 6.81
N ILE A 21 -0.13 4.86 6.60
CA ILE A 21 0.82 4.49 7.64
C ILE A 21 2.12 5.29 7.47
N THR A 22 2.74 5.65 8.58
CA THR A 22 4.01 6.38 8.61
C THR A 22 5.19 5.45 8.30
N VAL A 23 6.03 5.84 7.34
CA VAL A 23 7.23 5.13 6.90
C VAL A 23 8.40 6.10 6.88
N TYR A 24 9.46 5.79 7.62
CA TYR A 24 10.66 6.61 7.72
C TYR A 24 11.71 6.31 6.63
N GLY A 25 11.50 5.25 5.85
CA GLY A 25 12.39 4.84 4.76
C GLY A 25 12.60 3.33 4.71
N GLY A 26 13.60 2.92 3.94
CA GLY A 26 14.06 1.53 3.85
C GLY A 26 13.36 0.71 2.78
N ARG A 27 13.79 -0.55 2.67
CA ARG A 27 13.20 -1.52 1.74
C ARG A 27 11.87 -2.02 2.28
N SER A 28 10.93 -2.17 1.37
CA SER A 28 9.59 -2.61 1.70
C SER A 28 9.07 -3.60 0.66
N THR A 29 8.18 -4.48 1.13
CA THR A 29 7.46 -5.43 0.29
C THR A 29 5.97 -5.21 0.49
N PHE A 30 5.26 -5.00 -0.60
CA PHE A 30 3.81 -4.93 -0.66
C PHE A 30 3.26 -6.22 -1.24
N VAL A 31 2.24 -6.79 -0.59
CA VAL A 31 1.55 -7.99 -1.05
C VAL A 31 0.06 -7.70 -1.10
N ALA A 32 -0.59 -8.01 -2.21
CA ALA A 32 -2.04 -8.02 -2.32
C ALA A 32 -2.50 -9.42 -2.73
N TYR A 33 -3.47 -9.98 -2.02
CA TYR A 33 -4.00 -11.31 -2.34
C TYR A 33 -5.47 -11.46 -1.95
N GLY A 34 -6.19 -12.35 -2.64
CA GLY A 34 -7.56 -12.71 -2.29
C GLY A 34 -8.42 -13.04 -3.51
N THR A 35 -9.71 -12.71 -3.42
CA THR A 35 -10.63 -12.88 -4.54
C THR A 35 -10.67 -11.60 -5.35
N TRP A 36 -10.32 -11.68 -6.63
CA TRP A 36 -10.37 -10.58 -7.59
C TRP A 36 -11.58 -10.72 -8.50
N ASP A 37 -12.29 -9.62 -8.72
CA ASP A 37 -13.43 -9.55 -9.64
C ASP A 37 -13.37 -8.23 -10.42
N GLY A 38 -12.30 -8.08 -11.22
CA GLY A 38 -11.99 -6.83 -11.95
C GLY A 38 -11.35 -5.73 -11.10
N ALA A 39 -11.14 -5.98 -9.81
CA ALA A 39 -10.53 -5.01 -8.91
C ALA A 39 -9.09 -4.69 -9.30
N THR A 40 -8.69 -3.45 -8.99
CA THR A 40 -7.31 -3.00 -9.10
C THR A 40 -6.86 -2.50 -7.72
N VAL A 41 -5.70 -2.95 -7.28
CA VAL A 41 -5.02 -2.42 -6.08
C VAL A 41 -3.82 -1.62 -6.52
N THR A 42 -3.68 -0.39 -6.03
CA THR A 42 -2.51 0.45 -6.27
C THR A 42 -1.94 0.90 -4.95
N LEU A 43 -0.64 0.67 -4.75
CA LEU A 43 0.07 1.26 -3.63
C LEU A 43 0.40 2.73 -3.93
N GLU A 44 0.08 3.59 -2.98
CA GLU A 44 0.29 5.03 -3.05
C GLU A 44 1.17 5.49 -1.90
N MET A 45 1.93 6.55 -2.15
CA MET A 45 2.65 7.30 -1.12
C MET A 45 2.22 8.77 -1.10
N SER A 46 2.41 9.40 0.05
CA SER A 46 2.27 10.84 0.22
C SER A 46 3.51 11.42 0.92
N PRO A 47 4.27 12.31 0.26
CA PRO A 47 5.44 12.97 0.85
C PRO A 47 5.08 14.21 1.68
N ASP A 48 3.83 14.66 1.65
CA ASP A 48 3.36 15.94 2.20
C ASP A 48 2.29 15.77 3.28
N GLY A 49 2.39 14.69 4.05
CA GLY A 49 1.51 14.44 5.21
C GLY A 49 0.07 14.10 4.85
N GLY A 50 -0.17 13.54 3.66
CA GLY A 50 -1.49 13.07 3.22
C GLY A 50 -2.25 14.05 2.35
N THR A 51 -1.63 15.17 1.92
CA THR A 51 -2.27 16.18 1.07
C THR A 51 -2.33 15.73 -0.38
N THR A 52 -1.24 15.17 -0.89
CA THR A 52 -1.15 14.56 -2.23
C THR A 52 -0.78 13.09 -2.13
N TRP A 53 -1.44 12.27 -2.95
CA TRP A 53 -1.21 10.83 -3.02
C TRP A 53 -0.78 10.46 -4.44
N ILE A 54 0.33 9.76 -4.54
CA ILE A 54 1.00 9.42 -5.79
C ILE A 54 1.16 7.92 -5.86
N ALA A 55 0.75 7.31 -6.97
CA ALA A 55 1.02 5.90 -7.23
C ALA A 55 2.54 5.67 -7.29
N ILE A 56 3.04 4.66 -6.58
CA ILE A 56 4.48 4.36 -6.54
C ILE A 56 4.97 3.80 -7.89
N GLY A 57 4.08 3.19 -8.66
CA GLY A 57 4.34 2.73 -10.02
C GLY A 57 3.65 1.40 -10.31
N SER A 58 3.75 0.97 -11.58
CA SER A 58 3.11 -0.25 -12.08
C SER A 58 3.55 -1.52 -11.35
N ASP A 59 4.77 -1.56 -10.82
CA ASP A 59 5.30 -2.72 -10.08
C ASP A 59 4.59 -2.95 -8.73
N THR A 60 3.77 -1.98 -8.31
CA THR A 60 2.93 -2.05 -7.10
C THR A 60 1.45 -1.80 -7.41
N THR A 61 1.07 -1.96 -8.67
CA THR A 61 -0.31 -1.97 -9.14
C THR A 61 -0.68 -3.38 -9.58
N PHE A 62 -1.73 -3.93 -9.00
CA PHE A 62 -2.11 -5.34 -9.17
C PHE A 62 -3.56 -5.47 -9.61
N THR A 63 -3.80 -6.42 -10.51
CA THR A 63 -5.12 -6.88 -10.97
C THR A 63 -5.35 -8.37 -10.68
N ALA A 64 -4.40 -8.99 -9.97
CA ALA A 64 -4.39 -10.36 -9.50
C ALA A 64 -3.43 -10.44 -8.29
N ASP A 65 -3.37 -11.59 -7.61
CA ASP A 65 -2.45 -11.79 -6.50
C ASP A 65 -1.01 -11.43 -6.91
N GLY A 66 -0.32 -10.65 -6.07
CA GLY A 66 0.95 -10.05 -6.45
C GLY A 66 1.80 -9.60 -5.28
N VAL A 67 3.10 -9.49 -5.56
CA VAL A 67 4.11 -8.94 -4.66
C VAL A 67 4.94 -7.89 -5.41
N GLY A 68 5.15 -6.75 -4.78
CA GLY A 68 5.94 -5.64 -5.31
C GLY A 68 6.89 -5.12 -4.24
N ASN A 69 8.08 -4.68 -4.64
CA ASN A 69 9.08 -4.15 -3.73
C ASN A 69 9.28 -2.66 -3.98
N THR A 70 9.54 -1.92 -2.91
CA THR A 70 9.86 -0.49 -2.99
C THR A 70 11.06 -0.18 -2.09
N GLU A 71 11.71 0.94 -2.38
CA GLU A 71 12.76 1.48 -1.52
C GLU A 71 12.56 2.99 -1.38
N PHE A 72 12.56 3.47 -0.15
CA PHE A 72 12.46 4.89 0.17
C PHE A 72 13.73 5.36 0.87
N GLY A 73 14.16 6.58 0.57
CA GLY A 73 15.23 7.25 1.31
C GLY A 73 14.86 7.37 2.78
N TRP A 74 15.85 7.23 3.67
CA TRP A 74 15.62 7.37 5.10
C TRP A 74 15.56 8.85 5.51
N ASP A 75 14.46 9.26 6.12
CA ASP A 75 14.29 10.59 6.73
C ASP A 75 13.38 10.48 7.98
N SER A 76 13.98 10.67 9.16
CA SER A 76 13.25 10.64 10.43
C SER A 76 12.42 11.91 10.71
N GLN A 77 12.74 13.02 10.04
CA GLN A 77 12.07 14.31 10.23
C GLN A 77 10.89 14.49 9.28
N ASN A 78 10.98 13.93 8.07
CA ASN A 78 9.93 13.98 7.06
C ASN A 78 9.53 12.56 6.62
N PRO A 79 8.76 11.83 7.46
CA PRO A 79 8.29 10.51 7.06
C PRO A 79 7.29 10.59 5.92
N ILE A 80 7.23 9.52 5.15
CA ILE A 80 6.29 9.33 4.05
C ILE A 80 5.07 8.59 4.58
N LEU A 81 3.87 8.93 4.11
CA LEU A 81 2.69 8.10 4.36
C LEU A 81 2.50 7.10 3.21
N VAL A 82 2.07 5.88 3.53
CA VAL A 82 1.77 4.83 2.55
C VAL A 82 0.35 4.30 2.75
N ARG A 83 -0.38 4.04 1.67
CA ARG A 83 -1.69 3.38 1.69
C ARG A 83 -1.89 2.56 0.42
N ALA A 84 -2.88 1.67 0.44
CA ALA A 84 -3.34 0.97 -0.76
C ALA A 84 -4.71 1.47 -1.18
N THR A 85 -4.88 1.81 -2.45
CA THR A 85 -6.18 2.16 -3.04
C THR A 85 -6.73 0.95 -3.80
N VAL A 86 -7.96 0.56 -3.49
CA VAL A 86 -8.74 -0.47 -4.18
C VAL A 86 -9.79 0.21 -5.04
N SER A 87 -9.89 -0.18 -6.30
CA SER A 87 -10.90 0.30 -7.25
C SER A 87 -11.51 -0.84 -8.05
N SER A 88 -12.62 -0.56 -8.73
CA SER A 88 -13.35 -1.52 -9.58
C SER A 88 -13.80 -2.80 -8.86
N VAL A 89 -14.21 -2.68 -7.60
CA VAL A 89 -14.71 -3.82 -6.82
C VAL A 89 -16.10 -4.27 -7.28
N GLY A 90 -16.20 -5.56 -7.65
CA GLY A 90 -17.45 -6.32 -7.72
C GLY A 90 -17.64 -7.21 -6.50
N THR A 91 -17.44 -8.52 -6.66
CA THR A 91 -17.43 -9.56 -5.60
C THR A 91 -16.06 -9.76 -4.94
N THR A 92 -15.18 -8.78 -5.09
CA THR A 92 -13.79 -8.81 -4.62
C THR A 92 -13.70 -8.88 -3.09
N SER A 93 -12.68 -9.58 -2.58
CA SER A 93 -12.30 -9.60 -1.16
C SER A 93 -10.78 -9.71 -1.06
N LEU A 94 -10.11 -8.60 -0.73
CA LEU A 94 -8.65 -8.50 -0.77
C LEU A 94 -8.03 -8.28 0.60
N THR A 95 -6.86 -8.86 0.80
CA THR A 95 -5.96 -8.55 1.90
C THR A 95 -4.69 -7.92 1.35
N MET A 96 -4.28 -6.82 1.97
CA MET A 96 -3.17 -5.99 1.54
C MET A 96 -2.21 -5.85 2.70
N VAL A 97 -0.98 -6.32 2.52
CA VAL A 97 0.03 -6.38 3.58
C VAL A 97 1.27 -5.64 3.14
N TRP A 98 1.78 -4.81 4.05
CA TRP A 98 3.00 -4.06 3.87
C TRP A 98 4.04 -4.52 4.88
N TYR A 99 5.22 -4.87 4.40
CA TYR A 99 6.38 -5.20 5.22
C TYR A 99 7.42 -4.12 5.02
N ASN A 100 7.93 -3.53 6.10
CA ASN A 100 8.97 -2.50 6.04
C ASN A 100 10.17 -2.85 6.91
N GLU A 101 11.35 -2.69 6.33
CA GLU A 101 12.62 -2.71 7.05
C GLU A 101 12.94 -1.31 7.57
N SER A 102 12.29 -0.91 8.66
CA SER A 102 12.73 0.26 9.42
C SER A 102 14.04 -0.07 10.12
N ARG A 103 15.03 0.84 10.05
CA ARG A 103 16.16 0.78 10.98
C ARG A 103 15.63 1.16 12.37
N GLY A 104 15.87 0.28 13.35
CA GLY A 104 15.51 0.52 14.74
C GLY A 104 16.28 1.69 15.34
#